data_AF-D7CE14-F1
#
_entry.id   AF-D7CE14-F1
#
_cell.length_a   1.000
_cell.length_b   1.000
_cell.length_c   1.000
_cell.angle_alpha   90.00
_cell.angle_beta   90.00
_cell.angle_gamma   90.00
#
_symmetry.space_group_name_H-M   'P 1'
#
loop_
_entity.id
_entity.type
_entity.pdbx_description
1 polymer ?
#
loop_
_entity_poly.entity_id
_entity_poly.type
_entity_poly.pdbx_seq_one_letter_code
_entity_poly.pdbx_strand_id
1 'polypeptide(L)'
;MSSEAEASATAEQAGCGVREIRGLVTELSRRMDAHRRSRIAELGLTPTQAKALEELGEPKTARELAGVLCCEPPNVTYVMDKMEKQGLVVRQPHPTDRRAKQLVLTDAGRELRLDLLRRMGKDSPLDHLTGEGRHELRTQLLKALDRVG
;
A
#
# COMPACT_ATOMS: atom_id res chain seq x y z
N MET A 1 38.76 -29.21 15.32
CA MET A 1 39.16 -28.26 14.26
C MET A 1 38.22 -28.27 13.06
N SER A 2 37.51 -29.37 12.72
CA SER A 2 36.57 -29.38 11.58
C SER A 2 35.20 -28.71 11.83
N SER A 3 34.76 -28.57 13.09
CA SER A 3 33.42 -28.05 13.45
C SER A 3 33.31 -26.51 13.37
N GLU A 4 34.38 -25.75 13.63
CA GLU A 4 34.35 -24.28 13.58
C GLU A 4 34.39 -23.72 12.15
N ALA A 5 35.01 -24.43 11.20
CA ALA A 5 35.09 -24.02 9.80
C ALA A 5 33.75 -24.18 9.07
N GLU A 6 32.99 -25.24 9.37
CA GLU A 6 31.64 -25.43 8.82
C GLU A 6 30.63 -24.41 9.38
N ALA A 7 30.71 -24.09 10.68
CA ALA A 7 29.86 -23.06 11.29
C ALA A 7 30.12 -21.66 10.70
N SER A 8 31.38 -21.32 10.43
CA SER A 8 31.77 -20.04 9.82
C SER A 8 31.33 -19.92 8.36
N ALA A 9 31.47 -20.99 7.57
CA ALA A 9 31.04 -21.01 6.17
C ALA A 9 29.50 -20.94 6.03
N THR A 10 28.76 -21.58 6.95
CA THR A 10 27.29 -21.54 6.97
C THR A 10 26.77 -20.16 7.37
N ALA A 11 27.45 -19.47 8.30
CA ALA A 11 27.12 -18.11 8.70
C ALA A 11 27.42 -17.08 7.59
N GLU A 12 28.51 -17.24 6.85
CA GLU A 12 28.84 -16.38 5.69
C GLU A 12 27.89 -16.61 4.51
N GLN A 13 27.51 -17.86 4.22
CA GLN A 13 26.50 -18.19 3.20
C GLN A 13 25.11 -17.67 3.57
N ALA A 14 24.70 -17.79 4.84
CA ALA A 14 23.44 -17.22 5.33
C ALA A 14 23.44 -15.68 5.26
N GLY A 15 24.55 -15.03 5.61
CA GLY A 15 24.72 -13.57 5.49
C GLY A 15 24.73 -13.07 4.05
N CYS A 16 25.25 -13.88 3.12
CA CYS A 16 25.20 -13.62 1.68
C CYS A 16 23.74 -13.62 1.18
N GLY A 17 22.95 -14.64 1.56
CA GLY A 17 21.55 -14.75 1.17
C GLY A 17 20.68 -13.60 1.69
N VAL A 18 20.84 -13.19 2.96
CA VAL A 18 20.10 -12.03 3.50
C VAL A 18 20.48 -10.72 2.79
N ARG A 19 21.76 -10.54 2.45
CA ARG A 19 22.23 -9.36 1.70
C ARG A 19 21.64 -9.31 0.30
N GLU A 20 21.61 -10.44 -0.40
CA GLU A 20 21.01 -10.57 -1.73
C GLU A 20 19.51 -10.28 -1.68
N ILE A 21 18.77 -10.91 -0.77
CA ILE A 21 17.33 -10.68 -0.57
C ILE A 21 17.05 -9.20 -0.31
N ARG A 22 17.83 -8.55 0.57
CA ARG A 22 17.69 -7.11 0.83
C ARG A 22 17.87 -6.26 -0.44
N GLY A 23 18.86 -6.61 -1.27
CA GLY A 23 19.09 -5.94 -2.56
C GLY A 23 17.89 -6.10 -3.51
N LEU A 24 17.38 -7.32 -3.64
CA LEU A 24 16.21 -7.63 -4.46
C LEU A 24 14.95 -6.91 -3.97
N VAL A 25 14.69 -6.90 -2.66
CA VAL A 25 13.57 -6.17 -2.05
C VAL A 25 13.69 -4.67 -2.34
N THR A 26 14.89 -4.10 -2.20
CA THR A 26 15.11 -2.66 -2.46
C THR A 26 14.82 -2.32 -3.92
N GLU A 27 15.34 -3.11 -4.87
CA GLU A 27 15.12 -2.88 -6.29
C GLU A 27 13.65 -3.11 -6.69
N LEU A 28 13.01 -4.13 -6.14
CA LEU A 28 11.57 -4.38 -6.36
C LEU A 28 10.73 -3.22 -5.85
N SER A 29 10.96 -2.73 -4.62
CA SER A 29 10.27 -1.57 -4.06
C SER A 29 10.42 -0.34 -4.96
N ARG A 30 11.64 -0.05 -5.43
CA ARG A 30 11.92 1.08 -6.33
C ARG A 30 11.13 0.97 -7.64
N ARG A 31 11.06 -0.22 -8.25
CA ARG A 31 10.28 -0.46 -9.48
C ARG A 31 8.79 -0.33 -9.24
N MET A 32 8.30 -0.85 -8.11
CA MET A 32 6.90 -0.71 -7.72
C MET A 32 6.52 0.76 -7.49
N ASP A 33 7.36 1.54 -6.82
CA ASP A 33 7.13 2.97 -6.60
C ASP A 33 7.13 3.77 -7.91
N ALA A 34 8.02 3.42 -8.85
CA ALA A 34 8.04 4.03 -10.18
C ALA A 34 6.76 3.71 -10.97
N HIS A 35 6.34 2.43 -10.99
CA HIS A 35 5.10 2.00 -11.62
C HIS A 35 3.89 2.71 -11.00
N ARG A 36 3.79 2.69 -9.67
CA ARG A 36 2.73 3.36 -8.91
C ARG A 36 2.63 4.84 -9.26
N ARG A 37 3.75 5.57 -9.24
CA ARG A 37 3.78 7.00 -9.60
C ARG A 37 3.28 7.25 -11.02
N SER A 38 3.69 6.43 -12.00
CA SER A 38 3.22 6.55 -13.39
C SER A 38 1.70 6.40 -13.49
N ARG A 39 1.14 5.35 -12.88
CA ARG A 39 -0.30 5.05 -12.95
C ARG A 39 -1.15 6.08 -12.21
N ILE A 40 -0.65 6.61 -11.10
CA ILE A 40 -1.31 7.71 -10.36
C ILE A 40 -1.36 8.98 -11.23
N ALA A 41 -0.26 9.32 -11.91
CA ALA A 41 -0.19 10.49 -12.77
C ALA A 41 -1.12 10.40 -13.99
N GLU A 42 -1.26 9.21 -14.60
CA GLU A 42 -2.20 8.96 -15.70
C GLU A 42 -3.66 9.26 -15.33
N LEU A 43 -4.01 9.13 -14.05
CA LEU A 43 -5.35 9.41 -13.52
C LEU A 43 -5.51 10.85 -13.02
N GLY A 44 -4.49 11.69 -13.16
CA GLY A 44 -4.50 13.07 -12.65
C GLY A 44 -4.58 13.16 -11.13
N LEU A 45 -4.19 12.11 -10.41
CA LEU A 45 -4.25 12.02 -8.96
C LEU A 45 -2.92 12.45 -8.33
N THR A 46 -2.99 12.98 -7.11
CA THR A 46 -1.78 13.09 -6.26
C THR A 46 -1.52 11.76 -5.54
N PRO A 47 -0.27 11.49 -5.08
CA PRO A 47 0.03 10.28 -4.30
C PRO A 47 -0.86 10.10 -3.08
N THR A 48 -1.19 11.20 -2.40
CA THR A 48 -2.06 11.17 -1.21
C THR A 48 -3.52 10.89 -1.57
N GLN A 49 -4.03 11.44 -2.68
CA GLN A 49 -5.38 11.12 -3.15
C GLN A 49 -5.49 9.66 -3.58
N ALA A 50 -4.50 9.14 -4.30
CA ALA A 50 -4.47 7.73 -4.70
C ALA A 50 -4.43 6.80 -3.48
N LYS A 51 -3.58 7.09 -2.49
CA LYS A 51 -3.56 6.33 -1.24
C LYS A 51 -4.90 6.43 -0.50
N ALA A 52 -5.52 7.60 -0.43
CA ALA A 52 -6.83 7.75 0.20
C ALA A 52 -7.92 6.93 -0.51
N LEU A 53 -7.93 6.90 -1.85
CA LEU A 53 -8.85 6.06 -2.64
C LEU A 53 -8.63 4.57 -2.36
N GLU A 54 -7.38 4.11 -2.28
CA GLU A 54 -7.07 2.71 -1.97
C GLU A 54 -7.64 2.30 -0.61
N GLU A 55 -7.45 3.16 0.41
CA GLU A 55 -7.88 2.92 1.80
C GLU A 55 -9.39 3.07 2.01
N LEU A 56 -10.06 3.95 1.27
CA LEU A 56 -11.51 4.16 1.35
C LEU A 56 -12.32 3.07 0.61
N GLY A 57 -11.85 1.82 0.65
CA GLY A 57 -12.66 0.67 0.22
C GLY A 57 -13.93 0.51 1.06
N GLU A 58 -13.88 0.93 2.32
CA GLU A 58 -14.98 0.99 3.27
C GLU A 58 -15.08 2.39 3.88
N PRO A 59 -16.25 2.81 4.41
CA PRO A 59 -16.39 4.07 5.13
C PRO A 59 -15.37 4.21 6.27
N LYS A 60 -14.74 5.38 6.38
CA LYS A 60 -13.78 5.69 7.45
C LYS A 60 -13.97 7.11 7.97
N THR A 61 -13.76 7.32 9.25
CA THR A 61 -13.60 8.65 9.82
C THR A 61 -12.30 9.30 9.35
N ALA A 62 -12.23 10.63 9.40
CA ALA A 62 -10.99 11.36 9.06
C ALA A 62 -9.81 10.96 9.97
N ARG A 63 -10.09 10.58 11.22
CA ARG A 63 -9.09 10.11 12.18
C ARG A 63 -8.49 8.76 11.77
N GLU A 64 -9.35 7.80 11.42
CA GLU A 64 -8.89 6.49 10.95
C GLU A 64 -8.09 6.63 9.67
N LEU A 65 -8.56 7.47 8.75
CA LEU A 65 -7.83 7.73 7.50
C LEU A 65 -6.46 8.39 7.77
N ALA A 66 -6.36 9.33 8.70
CA ALA A 66 -5.08 9.94 9.09
C ALA A 66 -4.06 8.94 9.62
N GLY A 67 -4.50 7.99 10.45
CA GLY A 67 -3.63 6.92 10.97
C GLY A 67 -3.04 6.08 9.84
N VAL A 68 -3.84 5.75 8.83
CA VAL A 68 -3.38 4.89 7.71
C VAL A 68 -2.57 5.66 6.66
N LEU A 69 -2.87 6.95 6.45
CA LEU A 69 -2.09 7.81 5.56
C LEU A 69 -0.75 8.24 6.16
N CYS A 70 -0.48 7.90 7.43
CA CYS A 70 0.70 8.34 8.19
C CYS A 70 0.93 9.86 8.07
N CYS A 71 -0.16 10.64 8.07
CA CYS A 71 -0.10 12.09 7.94
C CYS A 71 -1.02 12.78 8.92
N GLU A 72 -0.68 14.01 9.28
CA GLU A 72 -1.43 14.79 10.25
C GLU A 72 -2.89 15.05 9.82
N PRO A 73 -3.87 15.05 10.75
CA PRO A 73 -5.29 15.25 10.44
C PRO A 73 -5.65 16.49 9.62
N PRO A 74 -4.97 17.66 9.77
CA PRO A 74 -5.20 18.82 8.90
C PRO A 74 -4.91 18.54 7.43
N ASN A 75 -3.88 17.74 7.15
CA ASN A 75 -3.52 17.36 5.78
C ASN A 75 -4.58 16.41 5.17
N VAL A 76 -5.10 15.47 5.96
CA VAL A 76 -6.20 14.61 5.53
C VAL A 76 -7.44 15.42 5.21
N THR A 77 -7.79 16.36 6.07
CA THR A 77 -8.98 17.20 5.88
C THR A 77 -8.90 17.99 4.57
N TYR A 78 -7.73 18.59 4.30
CA TYR A 78 -7.47 19.28 3.03
C TYR A 78 -7.62 18.36 1.81
N VAL A 79 -7.04 17.15 1.86
CA VAL A 79 -7.15 16.17 0.76
C VAL A 79 -8.60 15.73 0.56
N MET A 80 -9.34 15.49 1.66
CA MET A 80 -10.74 15.11 1.60
C MET A 80 -11.63 16.23 1.06
N ASP A 81 -11.36 17.49 1.40
CA ASP A 81 -12.09 18.63 0.83
C ASP A 81 -11.87 18.75 -0.67
N LYS A 82 -10.65 18.46 -1.15
CA LYS A 82 -10.36 18.43 -2.60
C LYS A 82 -11.09 17.29 -3.28
N MET A 83 -11.08 16.09 -2.70
CA MET A 83 -11.77 14.92 -3.25
C MET A 83 -13.29 15.08 -3.23
N GLU A 84 -13.86 15.73 -2.21
CA GLU A 84 -15.28 16.07 -2.14
C GLU A 84 -15.66 17.10 -3.22
N LYS A 85 -14.84 18.14 -3.43
CA LYS A 85 -15.02 19.10 -4.55
C LYS A 85 -14.92 18.44 -5.92
N GLN A 86 -14.13 17.37 -6.04
CA GLN A 86 -14.05 16.55 -7.26
C GLN A 86 -15.20 15.54 -7.38
N GLY A 87 -16.11 15.48 -6.40
CA GLY A 87 -17.24 14.55 -6.40
C GLY A 87 -16.85 13.08 -6.17
N LEU A 88 -15.67 12.81 -5.62
CA LEU A 88 -15.15 11.45 -5.38
C LEU A 88 -15.53 10.89 -4.00
N VAL A 89 -15.72 11.77 -3.02
CA VAL A 89 -16.04 11.42 -1.63
C VAL A 89 -17.16 12.32 -1.15
N VAL A 90 -17.97 11.81 -0.21
CA VAL A 90 -18.95 12.58 0.55
C VAL A 90 -18.80 12.31 2.04
N ARG A 91 -19.12 13.30 2.86
CA ARG A 91 -19.22 13.15 4.31
C ARG A 91 -20.64 12.80 4.73
N GLN A 92 -20.78 11.71 5.48
CA GLN A 92 -22.06 11.23 6.00
C GLN A 92 -22.00 11.09 7.53
N PRO A 93 -23.12 11.25 8.26
CA PRO A 93 -23.18 10.95 9.69
C PRO A 93 -22.71 9.51 9.96
N HIS A 94 -21.95 9.31 11.04
CA HIS A 94 -21.57 7.96 11.44
C HIS A 94 -22.80 7.21 11.97
N PRO A 95 -23.02 5.94 11.56
CA PRO A 95 -24.26 5.21 11.86
C PRO A 95 -24.49 4.98 13.35
N THR A 96 -23.42 4.90 14.15
CA THR A 96 -23.48 4.61 15.59
C THR A 96 -22.99 5.75 16.48
N ASP A 97 -22.34 6.78 15.93
CA ASP A 97 -21.81 7.91 16.68
C ASP A 97 -22.32 9.23 16.09
N ARG A 98 -23.34 9.82 16.73
CA ARG A 98 -23.96 11.06 16.26
C ARG A 98 -23.01 12.26 16.23
N ARG A 99 -21.87 12.19 16.93
CA ARG A 99 -20.87 13.26 16.96
C ARG A 99 -19.82 13.11 15.85
N ALA A 100 -19.75 11.95 15.20
CA ALA A 100 -18.77 11.66 14.17
C ALA A 100 -19.36 11.73 12.76
N LYS A 101 -18.49 12.02 11.79
CA LYS A 101 -18.76 11.87 10.36
C LYS A 101 -17.78 10.86 9.77
N GLN A 102 -18.28 10.08 8.82
CA GLN A 102 -17.48 9.18 8.00
C GLN A 102 -17.40 9.68 6.56
N LEU A 103 -16.28 9.38 5.92
CA LEU A 103 -15.99 9.63 4.53
C LEU A 103 -16.39 8.38 3.75
N VAL A 104 -17.19 8.57 2.70
CA VAL A 104 -17.71 7.49 1.86
C VAL A 104 -17.41 7.83 0.41
N LEU A 105 -16.95 6.87 -0.37
CA LEU A 105 -16.80 7.06 -1.82
C LEU A 105 -18.17 7.28 -2.47
N THR A 106 -18.23 8.19 -3.43
CA THR A 106 -19.34 8.27 -4.38
C THR A 106 -19.23 7.15 -5.41
N ASP A 107 -20.19 7.04 -6.33
CA ASP A 107 -20.06 6.12 -7.47
C ASP A 107 -18.84 6.46 -8.32
N ALA A 108 -18.62 7.73 -8.64
CA ALA A 108 -17.43 8.19 -9.36
C ALA A 108 -16.13 7.87 -8.60
N GLY A 109 -16.13 8.03 -7.27
CA GLY A 109 -15.00 7.64 -6.42
C GLY A 109 -14.71 6.14 -6.45
N ARG A 110 -15.77 5.30 -6.42
CA ARG A 110 -15.65 3.84 -6.53
C ARG A 110 -15.11 3.42 -7.90
N GLU A 111 -15.62 4.00 -8.98
CA GLU A 111 -15.15 3.72 -10.34
C GLU A 111 -13.68 4.10 -10.51
N LEU A 112 -13.29 5.30 -10.04
CA LEU A 112 -11.91 5.75 -10.10
C LEU A 112 -10.98 4.86 -9.26
N ARG A 113 -11.43 4.43 -8.07
CA ARG A 113 -10.70 3.46 -7.25
C ARG A 113 -10.50 2.14 -7.99
N LEU A 114 -11.54 1.61 -8.63
CA LEU A 114 -11.43 0.37 -9.40
C LEU A 114 -10.47 0.51 -10.58
N ASP A 115 -10.47 1.66 -11.29
CA ASP A 115 -9.51 1.90 -12.37
C ASP A 115 -8.08 2.02 -11.85
N LEU A 116 -7.89 2.72 -10.72
CA LEU A 116 -6.61 2.80 -10.02
C LEU A 116 -6.07 1.40 -9.68
N LEU A 117 -6.87 0.56 -9.01
CA LEU A 117 -6.46 -0.78 -8.61
C LEU A 117 -6.15 -1.68 -9.82
N ARG A 118 -6.94 -1.59 -10.90
CA ARG A 118 -6.69 -2.31 -12.16
C ARG A 118 -5.34 -1.91 -12.77
N ARG A 119 -5.06 -0.60 -12.84
CA ARG A 119 -3.78 -0.07 -13.37
C ARG A 119 -2.59 -0.40 -12.48
N MET A 120 -2.78 -0.49 -11.16
CA MET A 120 -1.73 -0.94 -10.24
C MET A 120 -1.33 -2.39 -10.48
N GLY A 121 -2.31 -3.26 -10.79
CA GLY A 121 -2.05 -4.67 -11.07
C GLY A 121 -1.41 -4.91 -12.44
N LYS A 122 -1.96 -4.27 -13.48
CA LYS A 122 -1.52 -4.47 -14.87
C LYS A 122 -0.10 -3.96 -15.08
N ASP A 123 0.72 -4.73 -15.80
CA ASP A 123 2.12 -4.41 -16.15
C ASP A 123 3.00 -4.13 -14.91
N SER A 124 2.54 -4.56 -13.73
CA SER A 124 3.29 -4.46 -12.49
C SER A 124 4.54 -5.35 -12.54
N PRO A 125 5.62 -5.01 -11.83
CA PRO A 125 6.75 -5.93 -11.63
C PRO A 125 6.34 -7.33 -11.13
N LEU A 126 5.18 -7.46 -10.50
CA LEU A 126 4.62 -8.72 -9.98
C LEU A 126 3.52 -9.34 -10.86
N ASP A 127 3.20 -8.77 -12.02
CA ASP A 127 2.06 -9.20 -12.86
C ASP A 127 2.28 -10.62 -13.43
N HIS A 128 3.54 -10.97 -13.69
CA HIS A 128 3.93 -12.31 -14.17
C HIS A 128 3.75 -13.42 -13.11
N LEU A 129 3.60 -13.07 -11.83
CA LEU A 129 3.37 -14.06 -10.79
C LEU A 129 1.93 -14.54 -10.83
N THR A 130 1.73 -15.84 -11.06
CA THR A 130 0.41 -16.49 -11.03
C THR A 130 -0.15 -16.54 -9.61
N GLY A 131 -1.40 -17.01 -9.44
CA GLY A 131 -2.10 -17.01 -8.14
C GLY A 131 -1.31 -17.70 -7.02
N GLU A 132 -0.72 -18.86 -7.30
CA GLU A 132 0.08 -19.62 -6.32
C GLU A 132 1.38 -18.90 -5.97
N GLY A 133 2.13 -18.41 -6.97
CA GLY A 133 3.37 -17.67 -6.75
C GLY A 133 3.16 -16.36 -5.96
N ARG A 134 2.06 -15.63 -6.24
CA ARG A 134 1.68 -14.45 -5.44
C ARG A 134 1.30 -14.81 -4.01
N HIS A 135 0.60 -15.92 -3.80
CA HIS A 135 0.20 -16.37 -2.48
C HIS A 135 1.41 -16.75 -1.61
N GLU A 136 2.36 -17.49 -2.18
CA GLU A 136 3.59 -17.89 -1.48
C GLU A 136 4.43 -16.66 -1.11
N LEU A 137 4.68 -15.76 -2.07
CA LEU A 137 5.42 -14.53 -1.82
C LEU A 137 4.76 -13.69 -0.71
N ARG A 138 3.43 -13.51 -0.76
CA ARG A 138 2.67 -12.80 0.27
C ARG A 138 2.88 -13.44 1.65
N THR A 139 2.80 -14.76 1.72
CA THR A 139 2.96 -15.51 2.98
C THR A 139 4.34 -15.31 3.59
N GLN A 140 5.40 -15.36 2.78
CA GLN A 140 6.76 -15.15 3.28
C GLN A 140 7.01 -13.71 3.72
N LEU A 141 6.48 -12.72 2.97
CA LEU A 141 6.60 -11.30 3.35
C LEU A 141 5.88 -11.00 4.67
N LEU A 142 4.68 -11.54 4.89
CA LEU A 142 3.96 -11.36 6.16
C LEU A 142 4.75 -11.95 7.33
N LYS A 143 5.24 -13.20 7.19
CA LYS A 143 6.10 -13.82 8.22
C LYS A 143 7.36 -13.00 8.51
N ALA A 144 7.93 -12.34 7.51
CA ALA A 144 9.10 -11.49 7.69
C ALA A 144 8.78 -10.18 8.42
N LEU A 145 7.64 -9.54 8.11
CA LEU A 145 7.20 -8.30 8.74
C LEU A 145 6.75 -8.52 10.20
N ASP A 146 6.09 -9.63 10.49
CA ASP A 146 5.62 -9.96 11.84
C ASP A 146 6.76 -10.22 12.83
N ARG A 147 7.95 -10.63 12.33
CA ARG A 147 9.16 -10.83 13.15
C ARG A 147 9.84 -9.53 13.57
N VAL A 148 9.46 -8.42 12.96
CA VAL A 148 10.06 -7.08 13.21
C VAL A 148 9.21 -6.27 14.21
N GLY A 149 8.11 -6.85 14.71
CA GLY A 149 7.22 -6.27 15.73
C GLY A 149 7.46 -6.78 17.15
#